data_AF-A0A7R9T783-F1
#
_entry.id   AF-A0A7R9T783-F1
#
_cell.length_a   1.000
_cell.length_b   1.000
_cell.length_c   1.000
_cell.angle_alpha   90.00
_cell.angle_beta   90.00
_cell.angle_gamma   90.00
#
_symmetry.space_group_name_H-M   'P 1'
#
loop_
_entity.id
_entity.type
_entity.pdbx_description
1 polymer ?
#
loop_
_entity_poly.entity_id
_entity_poly.type
_entity_poly.pdbx_seq_one_letter_code
_entity_poly.pdbx_strand_id
1 'polypeptide(L)'
;VSASASASAAASASPGVVSAVVRRGVGGEPVMLTTSAAVHSGASGGAVVRAADGVVIGLVTSNARRGGKDGDGDDVFPRLNFSIPSRALRRLRLAAEASGGQDDWEVHEAAFEGCLDAYDDDEVRAVWNLRDPGGGGERVARSRL
;
A
#
# COMPACT_ATOMS: atom_id res chain seq x y z
N VAL A 1 34.37 22.16 -4.45
CA VAL A 1 33.50 21.10 -3.89
C VAL A 1 32.18 21.75 -3.49
N SER A 2 31.14 21.64 -4.32
CA SER A 2 29.81 22.13 -3.95
C SER A 2 29.15 21.09 -3.08
N ALA A 3 28.93 21.41 -1.80
CA ALA A 3 28.07 20.63 -0.93
C ALA A 3 26.63 20.78 -1.42
N SER A 4 26.06 19.71 -1.98
CA SER A 4 24.62 19.62 -2.23
C SER A 4 23.94 19.70 -0.87
N ALA A 5 23.18 20.78 -0.64
CA ALA A 5 22.33 20.89 0.53
C ALA A 5 21.31 19.74 0.46
N SER A 6 21.44 18.77 1.37
CA SER A 6 20.42 17.74 1.57
C SER A 6 19.17 18.46 2.06
N ALA A 7 18.26 18.76 1.14
CA ALA A 7 16.96 19.29 1.49
C ALA A 7 16.28 18.26 2.39
N SER A 8 16.12 18.59 3.67
CA SER A 8 15.27 17.80 4.56
C SER A 8 13.88 17.79 3.94
N ALA A 9 13.49 16.67 3.32
CA ALA A 9 12.17 16.50 2.75
C ALA A 9 11.18 16.48 3.93
N ALA A 10 10.56 17.63 4.20
CA ALA A 10 9.53 17.71 5.21
C ALA A 10 8.39 16.75 4.83
N ALA A 11 7.98 15.89 5.76
CA ALA A 11 6.84 15.01 5.55
C ALA A 11 5.59 15.86 5.26
N SER A 12 4.82 15.48 4.24
CA SER A 12 3.54 16.10 3.92
C SER A 12 2.39 15.15 4.25
N ALA A 13 1.26 15.70 4.68
CA ALA A 13 0.07 14.93 5.00
C ALA A 13 -1.15 15.56 4.32
N SER A 14 -2.05 14.72 3.83
CA SER A 14 -3.31 15.15 3.22
C SER A 14 -4.47 14.37 3.86
N PRO A 15 -5.58 15.06 4.22
CA PRO A 15 -6.76 14.39 4.74
C PRO A 15 -7.51 13.67 3.60
N GLY A 16 -8.23 12.62 3.96
CA GLY A 16 -9.09 11.88 3.04
C GLY A 16 -9.90 10.82 3.78
N VAL A 17 -10.60 9.99 3.02
CA VAL A 17 -11.30 8.81 3.53
C VAL A 17 -10.76 7.55 2.88
N VAL A 18 -10.92 6.42 3.56
CA VAL A 18 -10.77 5.11 2.93
C VAL A 18 -11.99 4.88 2.04
N SER A 19 -11.79 4.97 0.73
CA SER A 19 -12.84 4.86 -0.29
C SER A 19 -13.32 3.42 -0.46
N ALA A 20 -12.41 2.45 -0.37
CA ALA A 20 -12.71 1.03 -0.42
C ALA A 20 -11.64 0.19 0.29
N VAL A 21 -12.07 -0.97 0.77
CA VAL A 21 -11.22 -2.04 1.30
C VAL A 21 -11.49 -3.28 0.47
N VAL A 22 -10.54 -3.68 -0.36
CA VAL A 22 -10.63 -4.94 -1.11
C VAL A 22 -10.11 -6.05 -0.22
N ARG A 23 -10.87 -7.15 -0.14
CA ARG A 23 -10.57 -8.30 0.70
C ARG A 23 -10.40 -9.54 -0.15
N ARG A 24 -9.59 -10.48 0.34
CA ARG A 24 -9.51 -11.84 -0.20
C ARG A 24 -10.77 -12.60 0.19
N GLY A 25 -11.55 -13.05 -0.78
CA GLY A 25 -12.81 -13.75 -0.57
C GLY A 25 -13.82 -12.99 0.30
N VAL A 26 -14.91 -13.67 0.66
CA VAL A 26 -15.93 -13.11 1.56
C VAL A 26 -15.42 -13.14 3.00
N GLY A 27 -15.26 -11.96 3.60
CA GLY A 27 -14.85 -11.81 5.01
C GLY A 27 -13.37 -12.05 5.29
N GLY A 28 -12.54 -12.34 4.27
CA GLY A 28 -11.11 -12.58 4.47
C GLY A 28 -10.29 -11.31 4.70
N GLU A 29 -8.97 -11.47 4.67
CA GLU A 29 -8.01 -10.42 5.00
C GLU A 29 -8.07 -9.27 3.98
N PRO A 30 -7.91 -8.01 4.42
CA PRO A 30 -7.76 -6.89 3.49
C PRO A 30 -6.46 -7.06 2.68
N VAL A 31 -6.57 -6.86 1.37
CA VAL A 31 -5.44 -7.00 0.42
C VAL A 31 -5.05 -5.68 -0.24
N MET A 32 -5.98 -4.73 -0.32
CA MET A 32 -5.75 -3.39 -0.87
C MET A 32 -6.69 -2.39 -0.20
N LEU A 33 -6.14 -1.24 0.20
CA LEU A 33 -6.91 -0.06 0.56
C LEU A 33 -6.90 0.93 -0.60
N THR A 34 -7.99 1.64 -0.79
CA THR A 34 -8.03 2.84 -1.64
C THR A 34 -8.42 4.04 -0.82
N THR A 35 -7.80 5.19 -1.09
CA THR A 35 -8.10 6.43 -0.35
C THR A 35 -8.38 7.60 -1.29
N SER A 36 -9.09 8.60 -0.76
CA SER A 36 -9.29 9.90 -1.41
C SER A 36 -8.25 10.95 -1.03
N ALA A 37 -7.30 10.62 -0.16
CA ALA A 37 -6.24 11.53 0.26
C ALA A 37 -5.39 11.90 -0.96
N ALA A 38 -4.98 13.17 -1.06
CA ALA A 38 -4.15 13.61 -2.18
C ALA A 38 -2.72 13.08 -2.00
N VAL A 39 -2.29 12.19 -2.88
CA VAL A 39 -0.95 11.60 -2.89
C VAL A 39 -0.25 12.09 -4.16
N HIS A 40 0.92 12.71 -3.98
CA HIS A 40 1.72 13.21 -5.08
C HIS A 40 2.88 12.26 -5.43
N SER A 41 3.52 12.48 -6.57
CA SER A 41 4.71 11.70 -6.96
C SER A 41 5.77 11.75 -5.87
N GLY A 42 6.34 10.59 -5.53
CA GLY A 42 7.35 10.46 -4.48
C GLY A 42 6.79 10.14 -3.08
N ALA A 43 5.46 10.10 -2.92
CA ALA A 43 4.84 9.71 -1.64
C ALA A 43 4.64 8.19 -1.47
N SER A 44 5.05 7.37 -2.45
CA SER A 44 5.12 5.91 -2.30
C SER A 44 6.00 5.53 -1.10
N GLY A 45 5.55 4.58 -0.29
CA GLY A 45 6.14 4.27 1.02
C GLY A 45 5.64 5.15 2.17
N GLY A 46 4.78 6.14 1.91
CA GLY A 46 4.13 6.94 2.94
C GLY A 46 3.09 6.16 3.74
N ALA A 47 2.83 6.57 4.98
CA ALA A 47 1.84 5.93 5.84
C ALA A 47 0.41 6.47 5.59
N VAL A 48 -0.55 5.56 5.51
CA VAL A 48 -1.97 5.89 5.69
C VAL A 48 -2.29 5.76 7.17
N VAL A 49 -2.62 6.87 7.80
CA VAL A 49 -2.90 6.96 9.24
C VAL A 49 -4.37 7.27 9.50
N ARG A 50 -4.96 6.61 10.49
CA ARG A 50 -6.29 6.96 10.99
C ARG A 50 -6.17 8.23 11.84
N ALA A 51 -6.87 9.28 11.45
CA ALA A 51 -6.77 10.58 12.10
C ALA A 51 -7.22 10.57 13.58
N ALA A 52 -8.12 9.67 13.96
CA ALA A 52 -8.69 9.62 15.30
C ALA A 52 -7.69 9.17 16.39
N ASP A 53 -6.81 8.23 16.07
CA ASP A 53 -5.92 7.55 17.03
C ASP A 53 -4.46 7.49 16.57
N GLY A 54 -4.14 7.99 15.38
CA GLY A 54 -2.78 7.96 14.81
C GLY A 54 -2.32 6.58 14.36
N VAL A 55 -3.21 5.58 14.33
CA VAL A 55 -2.84 4.20 13.97
C VAL A 55 -2.56 4.11 12.47
N VAL A 56 -1.42 3.50 12.11
CA VAL A 56 -1.09 3.17 10.72
C VAL A 56 -1.98 2.03 10.24
N ILE A 57 -2.81 2.33 9.24
CA ILE A 57 -3.75 1.36 8.63
C ILE A 57 -3.28 0.86 7.27
N GLY A 58 -2.29 1.51 6.65
CA GLY A 58 -1.69 1.03 5.41
C GLY A 58 -0.46 1.82 4.97
N LEU A 59 0.12 1.37 3.87
CA LEU A 59 1.30 1.94 3.23
C LEU A 59 0.97 2.30 1.79
N VAL A 60 1.12 3.57 1.42
CA VAL A 60 0.87 4.08 0.07
C VAL A 60 1.81 3.41 -0.92
N THR A 61 1.27 2.85 -2.00
CA THR A 61 2.09 2.25 -3.07
C THR A 61 2.09 3.12 -4.32
N SER A 62 0.91 3.43 -4.84
CA SER A 62 0.78 4.04 -6.17
C SER A 62 -0.55 4.77 -6.33
N ASN A 63 -0.61 5.64 -7.33
CA ASN A 63 -1.84 6.30 -7.77
C ASN A 63 -2.42 5.57 -8.98
N ALA A 64 -3.74 5.67 -9.15
CA ALA A 64 -4.38 5.32 -10.40
C ALA A 64 -3.87 6.20 -11.53
N ARG A 65 -3.65 5.57 -12.67
CA ARG A 65 -3.24 6.20 -13.93
C ARG A 65 -4.19 5.76 -15.02
N ARG A 66 -4.57 6.68 -15.89
CA ARG A 66 -5.20 6.34 -17.16
C ARG A 66 -4.11 6.38 -18.22
N GLY A 67 -3.76 5.20 -18.75
CA GLY A 67 -2.90 5.13 -19.92
C GLY A 67 -3.61 5.72 -21.13
N GLY A 68 -2.96 6.66 -21.82
CA GLY A 68 -3.36 7.06 -23.16
C GLY A 68 -3.06 5.93 -24.14
N LYS A 69 -4.00 5.60 -25.03
CA LYS A 69 -3.61 5.02 -26.32
C LYS A 69 -3.05 6.18 -27.14
N ASP A 70 -1.90 5.98 -27.77
CA ASP A 70 -1.34 6.88 -28.77
C ASP A 70 -0.69 8.18 -28.24
N GLY A 71 0.28 8.05 -27.33
CA GLY A 71 1.26 9.11 -27.05
C GLY A 71 0.76 10.34 -26.28
N ASP A 72 -0.53 10.40 -25.94
CA ASP A 72 -1.08 11.35 -24.98
C ASP A 72 -0.70 10.88 -23.56
N GLY A 73 -0.11 11.78 -22.77
CA GLY A 73 0.56 11.44 -21.51
C GLY A 73 -0.33 10.70 -20.48
N ASP A 74 0.31 10.02 -19.53
CA ASP A 74 -0.38 9.33 -18.44
C ASP A 74 -1.03 10.32 -17.46
N ASP A 75 -2.35 10.39 -17.46
CA ASP A 75 -3.10 11.15 -16.46
C ASP A 75 -3.07 10.43 -15.11
N VAL A 76 -2.52 11.10 -14.09
CA VAL A 76 -2.48 10.63 -12.71
C VAL A 76 -3.70 11.15 -11.95
N PHE A 77 -4.39 10.26 -11.23
CA PHE A 77 -5.47 10.64 -10.32
C PHE A 77 -4.94 10.73 -8.88
N PRO A 78 -4.55 11.92 -8.38
CA PRO A 78 -3.90 12.05 -7.07
C PRO A 78 -4.80 11.68 -5.89
N ARG A 79 -6.13 11.66 -6.09
CA ARG A 79 -7.13 11.30 -5.06
C ARG A 79 -7.70 9.90 -5.26
N LEU A 80 -7.01 9.05 -6.01
CA LEU A 80 -7.28 7.63 -6.11
C LEU A 80 -5.95 6.90 -6.05
N ASN A 81 -5.59 6.48 -4.85
CA ASN A 81 -4.35 5.75 -4.58
C ASN A 81 -4.64 4.36 -4.02
N PHE A 82 -3.69 3.47 -4.21
CA PHE A 82 -3.69 2.10 -3.73
C PHE A 82 -2.66 1.99 -2.61
N SER A 83 -3.02 1.25 -1.56
CA SER A 83 -2.17 1.08 -0.39
C SER A 83 -2.20 -0.36 0.10
N ILE A 84 -1.05 -0.85 0.57
CA ILE A 84 -0.94 -2.15 1.25
C ILE A 84 -1.54 -2.00 2.65
N PRO A 85 -2.56 -2.78 3.03
CA PRO A 85 -3.12 -2.74 4.38
C PRO A 85 -2.06 -3.10 5.43
N SER A 86 -2.07 -2.44 6.60
CA SER A 86 -1.07 -2.68 7.66
C SER A 86 -1.06 -4.13 8.16
N ARG A 87 -2.19 -4.83 8.04
CA ARG A 87 -2.30 -6.25 8.38
C ARG A 87 -1.41 -7.14 7.48
N ALA A 88 -1.24 -6.77 6.22
CA ALA A 88 -0.31 -7.45 5.30
C ALA A 88 1.15 -7.25 5.72
N LEU A 89 1.47 -6.08 6.28
CA LEU A 89 2.82 -5.74 6.74
C LEU A 89 3.19 -6.39 8.07
N ARG A 90 2.23 -7.01 8.77
CA ARG A 90 2.48 -7.62 10.10
C ARG A 90 3.57 -8.69 10.03
N ARG A 91 3.59 -9.51 8.97
CA ARG A 91 4.60 -10.57 8.82
C ARG A 91 5.99 -10.00 8.61
N LEU A 92 6.10 -8.96 7.77
CA LEU A 92 7.36 -8.23 7.56
C LEU A 92 7.89 -7.64 8.87
N ARG A 93 7.01 -7.08 9.71
CA ARG A 93 7.40 -6.57 11.03
C ARG A 93 7.91 -7.68 11.94
N LEU A 94 7.21 -8.81 12.02
CA LEU A 94 7.62 -9.94 12.87
C LEU A 94 8.96 -10.53 12.41
N ALA A 95 9.19 -10.60 11.09
CA ALA A 95 10.48 -10.97 10.52
C ALA A 95 11.60 -10.02 10.95
N ALA A 96 11.38 -8.70 10.79
CA ALA A 96 12.36 -7.69 11.20
C ALA A 96 12.67 -7.74 12.72
N GLU A 97 11.66 -8.00 13.55
CA GLU A 97 11.84 -8.19 15.00
C GLU A 97 12.65 -9.47 15.31
N ALA A 98 12.42 -10.56 14.59
CA ALA A 98 13.16 -11.81 14.74
C ALA A 98 14.65 -11.69 14.35
N SER A 99 14.99 -10.77 13.43
CA SER A 99 16.38 -10.42 13.09
C SER A 99 17.13 -9.72 14.24
N GLY A 100 16.49 -9.39 15.36
CA GLY A 100 17.15 -8.80 16.53
C GLY A 100 17.71 -7.39 16.30
N GLY A 101 17.29 -6.70 15.24
CA GLY A 101 17.82 -5.39 14.86
C GLY A 101 19.22 -5.42 14.23
N GLN A 102 19.70 -6.60 13.82
CA GLN A 102 20.93 -6.73 13.06
C GLN A 102 20.72 -6.21 11.64
N ASP A 103 21.51 -5.22 11.21
CA ASP A 103 21.51 -4.70 9.85
C ASP A 103 22.38 -5.58 8.94
N ASP A 104 21.99 -6.85 8.83
CA ASP A 104 22.64 -7.86 8.01
C ASP A 104 21.65 -8.38 6.97
N TRP A 105 22.02 -8.25 5.69
CA TRP A 105 21.19 -8.65 4.56
C TRP A 105 20.77 -10.11 4.63
N GLU A 106 21.67 -11.03 4.99
CA GLU A 106 21.37 -12.46 5.01
C GLU A 106 20.39 -12.80 6.15
N VAL A 107 20.55 -12.15 7.30
CA VAL A 107 19.66 -12.32 8.47
C VAL A 107 18.28 -11.77 8.18
N HIS A 108 18.20 -10.63 7.49
CA HIS A 108 16.93 -10.07 7.04
C HIS A 108 16.28 -10.95 5.99
N GLU A 109 16.99 -11.32 4.92
CA GLU A 109 16.50 -12.20 3.86
C GLU A 109 15.94 -13.49 4.44
N ALA A 110 16.69 -14.18 5.31
CA ALA A 110 16.21 -15.40 5.96
C ALA A 110 14.96 -15.19 6.83
N ALA A 111 14.82 -14.02 7.47
CA ALA A 111 13.63 -13.68 8.24
C ALA A 111 12.43 -13.31 7.35
N PHE A 112 12.68 -12.68 6.20
CA PHE A 112 11.67 -12.26 5.24
C PHE A 112 11.23 -13.39 4.30
N GLU A 113 12.06 -14.41 4.13
CA GLU A 113 11.78 -15.56 3.27
C GLU A 113 10.43 -16.20 3.66
N GLY A 114 9.56 -16.38 2.68
CA GLY A 114 8.21 -16.91 2.86
C GLY A 114 7.21 -15.99 3.57
N CYS A 115 7.59 -14.78 4.03
CA CYS A 115 6.66 -13.86 4.69
C CYS A 115 5.52 -13.41 3.78
N LEU A 116 5.78 -13.34 2.48
CA LEU A 116 4.82 -12.89 1.48
C LEU A 116 4.13 -14.04 0.74
N ASP A 117 4.42 -15.30 1.03
CA ASP A 117 3.78 -16.46 0.38
C ASP A 117 2.26 -16.45 0.58
N ALA A 118 1.79 -15.94 1.72
CA ALA A 118 0.35 -15.76 1.96
C ALA A 118 -0.32 -14.72 1.04
N TYR A 119 0.48 -13.89 0.37
CA TYR A 119 0.09 -12.90 -0.64
C TYR A 119 0.49 -13.33 -2.06
N ASP A 120 1.20 -14.46 -2.21
CA ASP A 120 1.45 -15.16 -3.47
C ASP A 120 0.20 -15.98 -3.86
N ASP A 121 -0.88 -15.26 -4.15
CA ASP A 121 -2.19 -15.82 -4.44
C ASP A 121 -2.77 -15.15 -5.70
N ASP A 122 -3.35 -15.94 -6.61
CA ASP A 122 -3.86 -15.44 -7.89
C ASP A 122 -4.97 -14.40 -7.73
N GLU A 123 -5.79 -14.51 -6.68
CA GLU A 123 -6.83 -13.53 -6.33
C GLU A 123 -6.19 -12.20 -5.95
N VAL A 124 -5.16 -12.27 -5.08
CA VAL A 124 -4.40 -11.09 -4.64
C VAL A 124 -3.71 -10.43 -5.83
N ARG A 125 -3.08 -11.23 -6.71
CA ARG A 125 -2.46 -10.75 -7.95
C ARG A 125 -3.48 -10.10 -8.87
N ALA A 126 -4.67 -10.68 -9.02
CA ALA A 126 -5.73 -10.11 -9.86
C ALA A 126 -6.15 -8.73 -9.32
N VAL A 127 -6.37 -8.61 -8.01
CA VAL A 127 -6.69 -7.35 -7.35
C VAL A 127 -5.63 -6.28 -7.61
N TRP A 128 -4.35 -6.60 -7.41
CA TRP A 128 -3.25 -5.63 -7.63
C TRP A 128 -2.99 -5.31 -9.10
N ASN A 129 -3.39 -6.20 -10.02
CA ASN A 129 -3.43 -5.94 -11.46
C ASN A 129 -4.72 -5.23 -11.91
N LEU A 130 -5.59 -4.84 -10.98
CA LEU A 130 -6.88 -4.21 -11.25
C LEU A 130 -7.77 -5.05 -12.20
N ARG A 131 -7.61 -6.38 -12.13
CA ARG A 131 -8.44 -7.36 -12.82
C ARG A 131 -9.53 -7.85 -11.90
N ASP A 132 -10.62 -8.33 -12.48
CA ASP A 132 -11.63 -9.05 -11.72
C ASP A 132 -11.01 -10.34 -11.16
N PRO A 133 -10.99 -10.56 -9.84
CA PRO A 133 -10.46 -11.78 -9.24
C PRO A 133 -11.31 -13.04 -9.51
N GLY A 134 -12.45 -12.93 -10.21
CA GLY A 134 -13.20 -14.10 -10.68
C GLY A 134 -14.10 -14.75 -9.62
N GLY A 135 -14.28 -14.14 -8.46
CA GLY A 135 -15.26 -14.52 -7.44
C GLY A 135 -16.33 -13.45 -7.31
N GLY A 136 -17.61 -13.82 -7.40
CA GLY A 136 -18.77 -12.94 -7.24
C GLY A 136 -18.99 -12.38 -5.82
N GLY A 137 -17.92 -11.91 -5.18
CA GLY A 137 -17.93 -11.27 -3.88
C GLY A 137 -18.39 -9.82 -4.00
N GLU A 138 -19.52 -9.54 -3.38
CA GLU A 138 -20.09 -8.20 -3.23
C GLU A 138 -19.04 -7.18 -2.78
N ARG A 139 -18.87 -6.10 -3.55
CA ARG A 139 -18.08 -4.94 -3.13
C ARG A 139 -18.78 -4.32 -1.92
N VAL A 140 -18.36 -4.68 -0.71
CA VAL A 140 -18.83 -4.04 0.52
C VAL A 140 -18.32 -2.61 0.53
N ALA A 141 -19.10 -1.73 -0.10
CA ALA A 141 -18.92 -0.30 -0.02
C ALA A 141 -19.31 0.15 1.39
N ARG A 142 -18.40 0.90 2.01
CA ARG A 142 -18.58 1.72 3.22
C ARG A 142 -18.60 0.94 4.54
N SER A 143 -17.40 0.65 5.05
CA SER A 143 -17.18 0.61 6.49
C SER A 143 -16.66 1.98 6.93
N ARG A 144 -17.37 2.65 7.83
CA ARG A 144 -16.83 3.80 8.56
C ARG A 144 -15.80 3.24 9.55
N LEU A 145 -14.52 3.45 9.25
CA LEU A 145 -13.42 3.31 10.21
C LEU A 145 -13.02 4.69 10.72
#